data_AF-A0A3A9BUD5-F1
#
_entry.id   AF-A0A3A9BUD5-F1
#
_cell.length_a   1.000
_cell.length_b   1.000
_cell.length_c   1.000
_cell.angle_alpha   90.00
_cell.angle_beta   90.00
_cell.angle_gamma   90.00
#
_symmetry.space_group_name_H-M   'P 1'
#
loop_
_entity.id
_entity.type
_entity.pdbx_description
1 polymer ?
#
loop_
_entity_poly.entity_id
_entity_poly.type
_entity_poly.pdbx_seq_one_letter_code
_entity_poly.pdbx_strand_id
1 'polypeptide(L)'
;MENNNLFDLGSAPVAEDFDPFAMDEELLDEGAAVKNDVGESDSAQQPEADSTASKQAEKESKESAAKAPVPETGNAPKSKPAKAEPNLEEKPPVFAYAGATETISDTSMTFDELRIEKAGDFPELDDGKRVSWTVEYGKITKSVADPKGTSIGKMKSDIEASKEFLDSLKKAKDKNPVCKVKPRVTAQSKGTATEYKGVFATLEEAEEAGKVISIVPSRDGRVYEIRDTEMGRFVTTAAGCDMLSEVRAGFTPALPRIPLKLTMQVFAFFRHYISNDSESEALLNIYWDKEKQEFIADAPEQVVTEVSVEGRISEKYMCDRYIHYMDIHSHNRMDAFFSTIDDHDERATRLYTVVGRMDSPVPEIRTRISNGGKFLDIDPAEVFELMEEPYPDEWEEHVEVKKYHKKMIHKAASKCGKLGKKLRKKVGIL
;
A
#
# COMPACT_ATOMS: atom_id res chain seq x y z
N MET A 1 -42.05 -17.53 44.50
CA MET A 1 -42.63 -17.05 43.23
C MET A 1 -41.44 -16.84 42.30
N GLU A 2 -41.06 -17.92 41.63
CA GLU A 2 -39.93 -17.99 40.70
C GLU A 2 -40.49 -17.84 39.29
N ASN A 3 -39.89 -16.93 38.51
CA ASN A 3 -40.16 -16.80 37.08
C ASN A 3 -38.94 -17.37 36.33
N ASN A 4 -39.08 -18.62 35.88
CA ASN A 4 -38.22 -19.24 34.89
C ASN A 4 -38.67 -18.79 33.50
N ASN A 5 -37.88 -17.94 32.83
CA ASN A 5 -37.98 -17.78 31.39
C ASN A 5 -36.86 -18.58 30.73
N LEU A 6 -37.24 -19.78 30.31
CA LEU A 6 -36.54 -20.69 29.42
C LEU A 6 -36.51 -20.05 28.03
N PHE A 7 -35.32 -19.72 27.51
CA PHE A 7 -35.13 -19.36 26.11
C PHE A 7 -34.92 -20.64 25.30
N ASP A 8 -35.88 -20.91 24.42
CA ASP A 8 -35.94 -22.02 23.47
C ASP A 8 -35.29 -21.58 22.15
N LEU A 9 -34.16 -22.21 21.79
CA LEU A 9 -33.56 -22.12 20.46
C LEU A 9 -33.89 -23.42 19.74
N GLY A 10 -34.86 -23.33 18.82
CA GLY A 10 -35.55 -24.46 18.23
C GLY A 10 -34.65 -25.51 17.61
N SER A 11 -34.86 -26.76 18.02
CA SER A 11 -34.45 -27.94 17.27
C SER A 11 -35.35 -28.12 16.05
N ALA A 12 -34.76 -28.13 14.85
CA ALA A 12 -35.43 -28.68 13.68
C ALA A 12 -35.36 -30.23 13.74
N PRO A 13 -36.41 -30.95 13.32
CA PRO A 13 -36.40 -32.42 13.34
C PRO A 13 -35.48 -32.97 12.25
N VAL A 14 -34.74 -34.00 12.63
CA VAL A 14 -33.87 -34.83 11.80
C VAL A 14 -34.67 -35.41 10.63
N ALA A 15 -34.33 -35.01 9.40
CA ALA A 15 -34.63 -35.81 8.22
C ALA A 15 -33.42 -36.73 8.01
N GLU A 16 -33.63 -38.03 8.22
CA GLU A 16 -32.69 -39.07 7.80
C GLU A 16 -32.57 -39.05 6.26
N ASP A 17 -31.36 -39.30 5.76
CA ASP A 17 -30.91 -39.32 4.35
C ASP A 17 -30.45 -37.99 3.74
N PHE A 18 -29.41 -37.38 4.32
CA PHE A 18 -28.54 -36.44 3.59
C PHE A 18 -27.08 -36.95 3.61
N ASP A 19 -26.63 -37.44 2.45
CA ASP A 19 -25.24 -37.85 2.20
C ASP A 19 -24.43 -36.65 1.68
N PRO A 20 -23.44 -36.14 2.43
CA PRO A 20 -22.68 -34.95 2.05
C PRO A 20 -21.60 -35.19 0.97
N PHE A 21 -21.46 -36.41 0.42
CA PHE A 21 -20.44 -36.74 -0.59
C PHE A 21 -20.96 -37.24 -1.95
N ALA A 22 -22.26 -37.14 -2.23
CA ALA A 22 -22.81 -37.48 -3.55
C ALA A 22 -22.43 -36.43 -4.62
N MET A 23 -21.19 -36.49 -5.13
CA MET A 23 -20.77 -35.78 -6.33
C MET A 23 -21.12 -36.58 -7.59
N ASP A 24 -21.64 -35.85 -8.59
CA ASP A 24 -22.04 -36.28 -9.93
C ASP A 24 -21.07 -37.30 -10.58
N GLU A 25 -21.43 -38.57 -10.49
CA GLU A 25 -20.85 -39.66 -11.28
C GLU A 25 -21.95 -40.36 -12.07
N GLU A 26 -22.66 -39.61 -12.92
CA GLU A 26 -23.50 -40.19 -13.96
C GLU A 26 -23.60 -39.20 -15.13
N LEU A 27 -22.81 -39.43 -16.19
CA LEU A 27 -23.15 -39.20 -17.60
C LEU A 27 -21.91 -39.46 -18.47
N LEU A 28 -21.44 -40.71 -18.44
CA LEU A 28 -20.75 -41.29 -19.60
C LEU A 28 -21.38 -42.65 -19.91
N ASP A 29 -21.86 -42.73 -21.15
CA ASP A 29 -22.05 -43.93 -21.96
C ASP A 29 -23.39 -44.66 -21.86
N GLU A 30 -24.37 -44.22 -22.65
CA GLU A 30 -25.08 -45.14 -23.57
C GLU A 30 -25.42 -44.42 -24.87
N GLY A 31 -24.76 -44.81 -25.96
CA GLY A 31 -25.14 -44.45 -27.31
C GLY A 31 -26.09 -45.47 -27.93
N ALA A 32 -27.15 -45.00 -28.61
CA ALA A 32 -27.60 -45.53 -29.89
C ALA A 32 -28.73 -44.69 -30.54
N ALA A 33 -28.35 -44.03 -31.64
CA ALA A 33 -29.08 -43.83 -32.91
C ALA A 33 -30.59 -43.47 -32.91
N VAL A 34 -30.96 -42.35 -33.57
CA VAL A 34 -31.70 -42.30 -34.85
C VAL A 34 -31.51 -40.90 -35.50
N LYS A 35 -31.60 -40.90 -36.84
CA LYS A 35 -31.13 -39.97 -37.88
C LYS A 35 -32.01 -38.73 -38.21
N ASN A 36 -31.35 -37.76 -38.86
CA ASN A 36 -31.80 -36.74 -39.84
C ASN A 36 -32.69 -35.60 -39.30
N ASP A 37 -32.56 -34.31 -39.66
CA ASP A 37 -32.28 -33.71 -40.97
C ASP A 37 -31.81 -32.24 -40.84
N VAL A 38 -31.03 -31.83 -41.83
CA VAL A 38 -30.61 -30.51 -42.39
C VAL A 38 -31.11 -29.19 -41.75
N GLY A 39 -30.19 -28.22 -41.63
CA GLY A 39 -30.50 -26.79 -41.46
C GLY A 39 -29.26 -25.89 -41.42
N GLU A 40 -29.02 -25.19 -42.52
CA GLU A 40 -27.88 -24.37 -42.92
C GLU A 40 -27.83 -22.96 -42.30
N SER A 41 -26.62 -22.36 -42.28
CA SER A 41 -26.27 -20.92 -42.38
C SER A 41 -25.38 -20.41 -41.23
N ASP A 42 -24.46 -19.47 -41.40
CA ASP A 42 -23.58 -19.04 -42.51
C ASP A 42 -22.67 -17.97 -41.89
N SER A 43 -21.35 -17.99 -42.17
CA SER A 43 -20.43 -16.83 -42.26
C SER A 43 -20.32 -15.82 -41.08
N ALA A 44 -19.27 -15.04 -40.83
CA ALA A 44 -17.94 -14.83 -41.38
C ALA A 44 -17.22 -13.79 -40.48
N GLN A 45 -15.88 -13.93 -40.40
CA GLN A 45 -14.83 -12.88 -40.51
C GLN A 45 -14.87 -11.66 -39.54
N GLN A 46 -13.79 -11.06 -39.03
CA GLN A 46 -12.31 -11.02 -39.13
C GLN A 46 -11.90 -9.80 -38.24
N PRO A 47 -10.66 -9.27 -38.21
CA PRO A 47 -9.33 -9.86 -38.04
C PRO A 47 -8.46 -9.06 -37.02
N GLU A 48 -7.26 -9.58 -36.78
CA GLU A 48 -6.10 -8.85 -36.25
C GLU A 48 -5.45 -7.89 -37.26
N ALA A 49 -4.69 -6.90 -36.77
CA ALA A 49 -3.41 -6.45 -37.37
C ALA A 49 -2.59 -5.55 -36.40
N ASP A 50 -1.49 -6.13 -35.89
CA ASP A 50 -0.08 -5.72 -35.93
C ASP A 50 0.36 -4.22 -36.02
N SER A 51 1.37 -3.82 -35.22
CA SER A 51 2.62 -3.21 -35.73
C SER A 51 3.66 -2.85 -34.64
N THR A 52 4.90 -2.83 -35.09
CA THR A 52 6.22 -2.92 -34.44
C THR A 52 6.99 -1.59 -34.17
N ALA A 53 7.84 -1.64 -33.12
CA ALA A 53 9.26 -1.21 -33.01
C ALA A 53 9.73 0.28 -32.97
N SER A 54 10.60 0.63 -31.99
CA SER A 54 12.06 0.90 -32.15
C SER A 54 12.71 1.78 -31.04
N LYS A 55 14.05 1.70 -30.92
CA LYS A 55 14.97 2.10 -29.82
C LYS A 55 15.79 3.40 -30.05
N GLN A 56 16.60 3.77 -29.02
CA GLN A 56 17.93 4.46 -28.96
C GLN A 56 17.95 5.97 -28.66
N ALA A 57 18.99 6.63 -28.12
CA ALA A 57 20.15 6.36 -27.23
C ALA A 57 20.99 7.69 -27.12
N GLU A 58 21.65 7.92 -25.97
CA GLU A 58 22.93 8.63 -25.67
C GLU A 58 23.39 9.94 -26.40
N LYS A 59 23.93 10.93 -25.65
CA LYS A 59 25.41 11.18 -25.50
C LYS A 59 25.81 12.44 -24.69
N GLU A 60 26.93 12.26 -23.96
CA GLU A 60 27.79 13.23 -23.28
C GLU A 60 28.59 14.17 -24.22
N SER A 61 29.16 15.26 -23.67
CA SER A 61 30.54 15.69 -23.99
C SER A 61 31.18 16.60 -22.92
N LYS A 62 32.46 16.32 -22.65
CA LYS A 62 33.50 17.08 -21.89
C LYS A 62 33.90 18.36 -22.67
N GLU A 63 34.62 19.38 -22.16
CA GLU A 63 36.02 19.33 -21.71
C GLU A 63 36.60 20.72 -21.33
N SER A 64 37.59 20.69 -20.42
CA SER A 64 38.85 21.46 -20.41
C SER A 64 38.99 22.81 -19.68
N ALA A 65 40.21 22.97 -19.15
CA ALA A 65 40.71 23.95 -18.20
C ALA A 65 41.92 24.72 -18.76
N ALA A 66 42.22 25.92 -18.24
CA ALA A 66 43.58 26.50 -18.06
C ALA A 66 43.47 27.93 -17.44
N LYS A 67 44.01 28.23 -16.24
CA LYS A 67 45.38 28.62 -15.84
C LYS A 67 45.82 30.05 -16.21
N ALA A 68 46.10 30.86 -15.16
CA ALA A 68 46.69 32.22 -15.13
C ALA A 68 48.20 32.23 -15.52
N PRO A 69 48.89 33.39 -15.72
CA PRO A 69 49.40 34.24 -14.61
C PRO A 69 49.64 35.77 -14.88
N VAL A 70 49.93 36.50 -13.78
CA VAL A 70 50.40 37.92 -13.55
C VAL A 70 51.90 38.11 -13.92
N PRO A 71 52.67 39.24 -13.70
CA PRO A 71 52.46 40.67 -13.28
C PRO A 71 53.27 41.71 -14.15
N GLU A 72 53.30 43.05 -13.96
CA GLU A 72 54.24 43.84 -13.10
C GLU A 72 54.09 45.40 -13.25
N THR A 73 54.05 46.09 -12.10
CA THR A 73 54.65 47.38 -11.62
C THR A 73 54.81 48.70 -12.42
N GLY A 74 54.49 49.81 -11.70
CA GLY A 74 55.08 51.18 -11.76
C GLY A 74 54.02 52.29 -11.89
N ASN A 75 53.99 53.44 -11.21
CA ASN A 75 54.86 54.16 -10.27
C ASN A 75 53.99 55.26 -9.57
N ALA A 76 54.29 55.67 -8.33
CA ALA A 76 53.60 56.77 -7.60
C ALA A 76 54.31 58.14 -7.87
N PRO A 77 53.73 59.36 -7.63
CA PRO A 77 53.43 59.84 -6.27
C PRO A 77 52.29 60.90 -6.07
N LYS A 78 51.69 60.79 -4.87
CA LYS A 78 51.18 61.83 -3.92
C LYS A 78 50.26 62.97 -4.39
N SER A 79 48.99 62.90 -3.94
CA SER A 79 48.36 63.95 -3.12
C SER A 79 47.19 63.34 -2.29
N LYS A 80 47.10 63.71 -1.01
CA LYS A 80 45.90 63.54 -0.15
C LYS A 80 45.31 64.95 0.04
N PRO A 81 44.05 65.16 0.51
CA PRO A 81 43.06 64.20 1.01
C PRO A 81 41.61 64.47 0.52
N ALA A 82 40.76 63.45 0.37
CA ALA A 82 39.31 63.63 0.46
C ALA A 82 38.63 62.31 0.84
N LYS A 83 37.64 62.39 1.74
CA LYS A 83 36.83 61.27 2.24
C LYS A 83 36.22 60.47 1.08
N ALA A 84 36.55 59.19 0.97
CA ALA A 84 35.80 58.24 0.17
C ALA A 84 34.74 57.59 1.06
N GLU A 85 33.48 57.84 0.75
CA GLU A 85 32.34 57.07 1.24
C GLU A 85 32.53 55.59 0.82
N PRO A 86 32.09 54.61 1.62
CA PRO A 86 32.16 53.22 1.20
C PRO A 86 31.28 53.05 -0.04
N ASN A 87 31.90 52.68 -1.17
CA ASN A 87 31.25 52.49 -2.45
C ASN A 87 30.42 51.18 -2.39
N LEU A 88 29.20 51.23 -1.84
CA LEU A 88 28.28 50.09 -1.76
C LEU A 88 27.69 49.71 -3.14
N GLU A 89 27.66 50.66 -4.07
CA GLU A 89 27.07 50.51 -5.41
C GLU A 89 27.82 49.48 -6.27
N GLU A 90 29.13 49.28 -6.05
CA GLU A 90 29.97 48.34 -6.82
C GLU A 90 29.77 46.87 -6.43
N LYS A 91 29.12 46.56 -5.30
CA LYS A 91 28.95 45.16 -4.87
C LYS A 91 27.73 44.50 -5.53
N PRO A 92 27.91 43.41 -6.30
CA PRO A 92 26.80 42.69 -6.90
C PRO A 92 25.90 42.02 -5.83
N PRO A 93 24.59 41.89 -6.10
CA PRO A 93 23.68 41.15 -5.23
C PRO A 93 24.06 39.66 -5.21
N VAL A 94 23.72 38.98 -4.12
CA VAL A 94 24.07 37.57 -3.88
C VAL A 94 22.77 36.77 -3.76
N PHE A 95 22.59 35.77 -4.61
CA PHE A 95 21.56 34.75 -4.42
C PHE A 95 21.88 33.92 -3.18
N ALA A 96 20.89 33.66 -2.32
CA ALA A 96 21.07 32.84 -1.13
C ALA A 96 19.86 31.92 -0.93
N TYR A 97 20.06 30.61 -1.09
CA TYR A 97 19.00 29.61 -0.93
C TYR A 97 19.57 28.26 -0.46
N ALA A 98 18.86 27.58 0.45
CA ALA A 98 19.24 26.26 0.97
C ALA A 98 20.71 26.12 1.45
N GLY A 99 21.33 27.20 1.91
CA GLY A 99 22.74 27.24 2.34
C GLY A 99 23.76 27.51 1.22
N ALA A 100 23.33 27.51 -0.05
CA ALA A 100 24.13 27.97 -1.18
C ALA A 100 24.09 29.50 -1.30
N THR A 101 25.24 30.10 -1.66
CA THR A 101 25.34 31.53 -1.95
C THR A 101 26.11 31.76 -3.24
N GLU A 102 25.55 32.55 -4.16
CA GLU A 102 26.15 32.82 -5.45
C GLU A 102 26.03 34.31 -5.80
N THR A 103 27.07 34.88 -6.41
CA THR A 103 27.06 36.28 -6.83
C THR A 103 26.33 36.43 -8.15
N ILE A 104 25.33 37.31 -8.20
CA ILE A 104 24.54 37.60 -9.39
C ILE A 104 25.30 38.61 -10.24
N SER A 105 25.91 38.15 -11.34
CA SER A 105 26.71 38.99 -12.24
C SER A 105 25.87 39.85 -13.18
N ASP A 106 24.70 39.37 -13.60
CA ASP A 106 23.77 40.13 -14.42
C ASP A 106 22.64 40.67 -13.56
N THR A 107 22.73 41.96 -13.23
CA THR A 107 21.74 42.67 -12.41
C THR A 107 20.51 43.11 -13.20
N SER A 108 20.49 42.92 -14.53
CA SER A 108 19.38 43.31 -15.39
C SER A 108 18.26 42.26 -15.43
N MET A 109 18.58 41.01 -15.09
CA MET A 109 17.59 39.93 -15.01
C MET A 109 16.53 40.17 -13.92
N THR A 110 15.37 39.57 -14.16
CA THR A 110 14.23 39.55 -13.24
C THR A 110 14.37 38.43 -12.21
N PHE A 111 13.57 38.48 -11.15
CA PHE A 111 13.56 37.42 -10.15
C PHE A 111 13.01 36.10 -10.72
N ASP A 112 12.10 36.14 -11.72
CA ASP A 112 11.60 34.94 -12.40
C ASP A 112 12.63 34.36 -13.39
N GLU A 113 13.44 35.18 -14.06
CA GLU A 113 14.55 34.68 -14.89
C GLU A 113 15.65 34.04 -14.04
N LEU A 114 16.02 34.65 -12.91
CA LEU A 114 16.93 34.05 -11.94
C LEU A 114 16.37 32.73 -11.39
N ARG A 115 15.05 32.63 -11.18
CA ARG A 115 14.39 31.38 -10.78
C ARG A 115 14.62 30.27 -11.80
N ILE A 116 14.40 30.57 -13.09
CA ILE A 116 14.52 29.61 -14.19
C ILE A 116 15.98 29.16 -14.32
N GLU A 117 16.93 30.08 -14.22
CA GLU A 117 18.36 29.74 -14.24
C GLU A 117 18.74 28.79 -13.11
N LYS A 118 18.26 29.06 -11.89
CA LYS A 118 18.57 28.25 -10.71
C LYS A 118 17.68 27.00 -10.55
N ALA A 119 16.62 26.85 -11.35
CA ALA A 119 15.76 25.67 -11.32
C ALA A 119 16.48 24.38 -11.77
N GLY A 120 17.55 24.51 -12.58
CA GLY A 120 18.39 23.38 -12.98
C GLY A 120 19.13 22.73 -11.80
N ASP A 121 19.58 23.53 -10.84
CA ASP A 121 20.31 23.08 -9.64
C ASP A 121 19.39 22.88 -8.43
N PHE A 122 18.27 23.62 -8.37
CA PHE A 122 17.27 23.58 -7.31
C PHE A 122 15.88 23.29 -7.91
N PRO A 123 15.53 22.02 -8.18
CA PRO A 123 14.28 21.63 -8.83
C PRO A 123 13.01 22.15 -8.13
N GLU A 124 13.08 22.41 -6.83
CA GLU A 124 11.99 23.00 -6.05
C GLU A 124 11.62 24.43 -6.47
N LEU A 125 12.50 25.13 -7.19
CA LEU A 125 12.28 26.46 -7.75
C LEU A 125 11.62 26.44 -9.15
N ASP A 126 11.44 25.28 -9.78
CA ASP A 126 10.91 25.17 -11.15
C ASP A 126 9.46 25.68 -11.30
N ASP A 127 8.66 25.62 -10.24
CA ASP A 127 7.30 26.15 -10.24
C ASP A 127 7.25 27.60 -9.75
N GLY A 128 7.27 28.53 -10.70
CA GLY A 128 7.18 29.96 -10.45
C GLY A 128 5.93 30.41 -9.68
N LYS A 129 4.86 29.61 -9.59
CA LYS A 129 3.69 29.94 -8.77
C LYS A 129 3.93 29.69 -7.27
N ARG A 130 4.94 28.88 -6.94
CA ARG A 130 5.27 28.48 -5.56
C ARG A 130 6.46 29.23 -4.97
N VAL A 131 7.11 30.09 -5.76
CA VAL A 131 8.30 30.84 -5.37
C VAL A 131 7.95 32.29 -5.11
N SER A 132 8.09 32.71 -3.85
CA SER A 132 8.08 34.12 -3.47
C SER A 132 9.50 34.60 -3.21
N TRP A 133 9.78 35.90 -3.41
CA TRP A 133 11.13 36.45 -3.31
C TRP A 133 11.23 37.50 -2.22
N THR A 134 12.34 37.47 -1.49
CA THR A 134 12.69 38.48 -0.50
C THR A 134 14.11 38.97 -0.73
N VAL A 135 14.32 40.29 -0.60
CA VAL A 135 15.63 40.93 -0.69
C VAL A 135 16.01 41.41 0.70
N GLU A 136 17.09 40.86 1.24
CA GLU A 136 17.69 41.23 2.51
C GLU A 136 18.95 42.08 2.27
N TYR A 137 18.95 43.33 2.72
CA TYR A 137 20.11 44.21 2.62
C TYR A 137 20.38 44.87 3.96
N GLY A 138 21.40 44.37 4.66
CA GLY A 138 21.72 44.81 6.03
C GLY A 138 20.63 44.39 7.02
N LYS A 139 19.90 45.36 7.59
CA LYS A 139 18.75 45.12 8.48
C LYS A 139 17.40 45.24 7.78
N ILE A 140 17.38 45.50 6.47
CA ILE A 140 16.16 45.68 5.70
C ILE A 140 15.82 44.39 4.99
N THR A 141 14.56 43.96 5.11
CA THR A 141 14.00 42.85 4.36
C THR A 141 12.79 43.37 3.60
N LYS A 142 12.82 43.31 2.26
CA LYS A 142 11.67 43.68 1.40
C LYS A 142 11.19 42.46 0.61
N SER A 143 9.87 42.28 0.55
CA SER A 143 9.24 41.29 -0.33
C SER A 143 9.11 41.83 -1.75
N VAL A 144 9.27 40.97 -2.74
CA VAL A 144 9.10 41.31 -4.17
C VAL A 144 7.67 40.99 -4.59
N ALA A 145 6.88 42.01 -4.92
CA ALA A 145 5.48 41.84 -5.28
C ALA A 145 5.29 41.35 -6.73
N ASP A 146 6.16 41.75 -7.65
CA ASP A 146 6.14 41.32 -9.06
C ASP A 146 7.51 40.74 -9.48
N PRO A 147 7.71 39.42 -9.29
CA PRO A 147 8.96 38.76 -9.67
C PRO A 147 9.25 38.74 -11.17
N LYS A 148 8.23 38.92 -12.03
CA LYS A 148 8.35 38.87 -13.49
C LYS A 148 8.67 40.23 -14.11
N GLY A 149 8.16 41.31 -13.52
CA GLY A 149 8.40 42.68 -14.01
C GLY A 149 9.53 43.43 -13.31
N THR A 150 9.94 42.98 -12.11
CA THR A 150 10.97 43.67 -11.33
C THR A 150 12.36 43.09 -11.58
N SER A 151 13.28 43.89 -12.10
CA SER A 151 14.70 43.52 -12.21
C SER A 151 15.41 43.63 -10.86
N ILE A 152 16.35 42.73 -10.59
CA ILE A 152 17.09 42.66 -9.32
C ILE A 152 17.88 43.94 -9.05
N GLY A 153 18.49 44.53 -10.08
CA GLY A 153 19.22 45.79 -9.99
C GLY A 153 18.35 46.97 -9.54
N LYS A 154 17.16 47.14 -10.13
CA LYS A 154 16.22 48.21 -9.73
C LYS A 154 15.81 48.07 -8.27
N MET A 155 15.48 46.85 -7.82
CA MET A 155 15.10 46.61 -6.43
C MET A 155 16.26 46.90 -5.46
N LYS A 156 17.50 46.58 -5.85
CA LYS A 156 18.70 46.92 -5.07
C LYS A 156 18.88 48.44 -4.97
N SER A 157 18.84 49.16 -6.09
CA SER A 157 19.00 50.62 -6.12
C SER A 157 17.88 51.35 -5.36
N ASP A 158 16.64 50.85 -5.43
CA ASP A 158 15.51 51.39 -4.67
C ASP A 158 15.67 51.21 -3.16
N ILE A 159 16.33 50.12 -2.72
CA ILE A 159 16.69 49.94 -1.31
C ILE A 159 17.82 50.89 -0.93
N GLU A 160 18.85 51.03 -1.75
CA GLU A 160 20.00 51.93 -1.52
C GLU A 160 19.58 53.41 -1.43
N ALA A 161 18.61 53.83 -2.26
CA ALA A 161 18.03 55.18 -2.23
C ALA A 161 17.05 55.42 -1.07
N SER A 162 16.65 54.38 -0.33
CA SER A 162 15.67 54.51 0.75
C SER A 162 16.27 55.16 1.99
N LYS A 163 15.53 56.12 2.58
CA LYS A 163 15.93 56.79 3.83
C LYS A 163 16.15 55.79 4.97
N GLU A 164 15.33 54.74 5.01
CA GLU A 164 15.44 53.64 5.98
C GLU A 164 16.77 52.90 5.88
N PHE A 165 17.26 52.64 4.66
CA PHE A 165 18.53 51.98 4.44
C PHE A 165 19.70 52.86 4.89
N LEU A 166 19.71 54.13 4.47
CA LEU A 166 20.74 55.08 4.84
C LEU A 166 20.81 55.30 6.36
N ASP A 167 19.67 55.37 7.03
CA ASP A 167 19.61 55.53 8.49
C ASP A 167 19.98 54.23 9.23
N SER A 168 19.65 53.07 8.66
CA SER A 168 20.10 51.77 9.18
C SER A 168 21.62 51.59 9.04
N LEU A 169 22.21 52.07 7.95
CA LEU A 169 23.65 52.01 7.66
C LEU A 169 24.44 52.93 8.59
N LYS A 170 23.93 54.14 8.89
CA LYS A 170 24.54 55.06 9.87
C LYS A 170 24.59 54.49 11.30
N LYS A 171 23.61 53.64 11.65
CA LYS A 171 23.47 53.03 12.98
C LYS A 171 24.09 51.62 13.08
N ALA A 172 24.50 51.03 11.97
CA ALA A 172 25.03 49.67 11.95
C ALA A 172 26.50 49.61 12.40
N LYS A 173 26.86 48.55 13.16
CA LYS A 173 28.25 48.22 13.48
C LYS A 173 29.01 47.74 12.24
N ASP A 174 28.31 47.08 11.32
CA ASP A 174 28.80 46.66 10.03
C ASP A 174 28.41 47.71 8.98
N LYS A 175 29.41 48.39 8.43
CA LYS A 175 29.23 49.45 7.42
C LYS A 175 29.26 48.89 5.98
N ASN A 176 29.26 47.57 5.82
CA ASN A 176 29.47 46.92 4.53
C ASN A 176 28.50 45.74 4.28
N PRO A 177 27.17 45.96 4.35
CA PRO A 177 26.18 44.91 4.17
C PRO A 177 26.22 44.31 2.74
N VAL A 178 25.84 43.04 2.61
CA VAL A 178 25.66 42.35 1.33
C VAL A 178 24.16 42.25 1.04
N CYS A 179 23.75 42.60 -0.19
CA CYS A 179 22.38 42.45 -0.65
C CYS A 179 22.12 40.98 -1.02
N LYS A 180 21.29 40.28 -0.25
CA LYS A 180 20.94 38.88 -0.44
C LYS A 180 19.55 38.75 -1.05
N VAL A 181 19.45 38.01 -2.15
CA VAL A 181 18.20 37.68 -2.82
C VAL A 181 17.83 36.25 -2.46
N LYS A 182 16.72 36.08 -1.73
CA LYS A 182 16.28 34.78 -1.18
C LYS A 182 14.93 34.37 -1.74
N PRO A 183 14.84 33.25 -2.48
CA PRO A 183 13.56 32.63 -2.79
C PRO A 183 13.02 31.89 -1.57
N ARG A 184 11.69 31.84 -1.44
CA ARG A 184 10.96 31.07 -0.45
C ARG A 184 9.92 30.23 -1.17
N VAL A 185 10.10 28.92 -1.10
CA VAL A 185 9.16 27.93 -1.63
C VAL A 185 8.09 27.66 -0.57
N THR A 186 6.83 27.90 -0.91
CA THR A 186 5.71 27.51 -0.05
C THR A 186 5.35 26.05 -0.33
N ALA A 187 5.39 25.21 0.70
CA ALA A 187 4.97 23.82 0.61
C ALA A 187 3.48 23.71 0.27
N GLN A 188 3.13 22.71 -0.54
CA GLN A 188 1.75 22.37 -0.86
C GLN A 188 1.07 21.87 0.43
N SER A 189 -0.05 22.49 0.82
CA SER A 189 -0.99 21.81 1.73
C SER A 189 -1.54 20.61 0.97
N LYS A 190 -1.28 19.40 1.47
CA LYS A 190 -1.97 18.19 1.02
C LYS A 190 -3.48 18.45 1.08
N GLY A 191 -4.18 18.10 0.02
CA GLY A 191 -5.49 18.63 -0.39
C GLY A 191 -6.49 18.81 0.74
N THR A 192 -6.83 20.06 1.03
CA THR A 192 -8.15 20.39 1.55
C THR A 192 -9.16 20.13 0.44
N ALA A 193 -10.23 19.40 0.75
CA ALA A 193 -11.35 19.16 -0.16
C ALA A 193 -11.66 20.43 -0.96
N THR A 194 -11.46 20.37 -2.28
CA THR A 194 -11.82 21.48 -3.17
C THR A 194 -13.29 21.83 -2.93
N GLU A 195 -13.62 23.11 -2.85
CA GLU A 195 -14.97 23.60 -2.50
C GLU A 195 -16.10 23.00 -3.36
N TYR A 196 -15.78 22.47 -4.54
CA TYR A 196 -16.71 21.82 -5.47
C TYR A 196 -16.91 20.30 -5.27
N LYS A 197 -16.08 19.62 -4.45
CA LYS A 197 -16.11 18.15 -4.26
C LYS A 197 -16.27 17.79 -2.78
N GLY A 198 -17.17 16.84 -2.47
CA GLY A 198 -17.46 16.40 -1.09
C GLY A 198 -17.68 14.90 -0.95
N VAL A 199 -17.53 14.39 0.27
CA VAL A 199 -17.92 13.03 0.70
C VAL A 199 -19.09 13.19 1.65
N PHE A 200 -20.17 12.43 1.43
CA PHE A 200 -21.40 12.51 2.20
C PHE A 200 -21.85 11.12 2.63
N ALA A 201 -22.52 11.00 3.77
CA ALA A 201 -22.98 9.72 4.27
C ALA A 201 -24.23 9.25 3.51
N THR A 202 -25.07 10.18 3.07
CA THR A 202 -26.30 9.90 2.32
C THR A 202 -26.44 10.76 1.07
N LEU A 203 -27.39 10.40 0.21
CA LEU A 203 -27.70 11.17 -1.00
C LEU A 203 -28.34 12.52 -0.66
N GLU A 204 -29.18 12.55 0.37
CA GLU A 204 -29.88 13.77 0.82
C GLU A 204 -28.88 14.83 1.29
N GLU A 205 -27.90 14.44 2.11
CA GLU A 205 -26.82 15.33 2.54
C GLU A 205 -26.01 15.89 1.36
N ALA A 206 -25.76 15.05 0.35
CA ALA A 206 -25.05 15.46 -0.85
C ALA A 206 -25.84 16.49 -1.69
N GLU A 207 -27.16 16.32 -1.76
CA GLU A 207 -28.06 17.24 -2.46
C GLU A 207 -28.20 18.58 -1.73
N GLU A 208 -28.35 18.56 -0.39
CA GLU A 208 -28.39 19.77 0.44
C GLU A 208 -27.09 20.57 0.36
N ALA A 209 -25.94 19.89 0.28
CA ALA A 209 -24.64 20.53 0.16
C ALA A 209 -24.41 21.18 -1.22
N GLY A 210 -25.18 20.81 -2.24
CA GLY A 210 -25.14 21.43 -3.58
C GLY A 210 -23.76 21.40 -4.25
N LYS A 211 -22.96 20.36 -3.99
CA LYS A 211 -21.61 20.23 -4.58
C LYS A 211 -21.69 19.69 -6.01
N VAL A 212 -20.75 20.13 -6.86
CA VAL A 212 -20.67 19.67 -8.26
C VAL A 212 -20.27 18.20 -8.35
N ILE A 213 -19.43 17.74 -7.41
CA ILE A 213 -18.99 16.35 -7.32
C ILE A 213 -19.27 15.83 -5.90
N SER A 214 -20.03 14.75 -5.80
CA SER A 214 -20.40 14.13 -4.54
C SER A 214 -19.98 12.67 -4.51
N ILE A 215 -19.34 12.25 -3.43
CA ILE A 215 -18.94 10.86 -3.18
C ILE A 215 -19.85 10.30 -2.09
N VAL A 216 -20.60 9.24 -2.40
CA VAL A 216 -21.63 8.70 -1.50
C VAL A 216 -21.57 7.17 -1.45
N PRO A 217 -21.56 6.54 -0.27
CA PRO A 217 -21.72 5.09 -0.14
C PRO A 217 -23.16 4.66 -0.42
N SER A 218 -23.35 3.47 -0.95
CA SER A 218 -24.66 2.92 -1.31
C SER A 218 -24.93 1.58 -0.62
N ARG A 219 -26.21 1.18 -0.60
CA ARG A 219 -26.70 -0.04 0.04
C ARG A 219 -26.09 -1.32 -0.53
N ASP A 220 -25.63 -1.29 -1.77
CA ASP A 220 -24.91 -2.40 -2.41
C ASP A 220 -23.46 -2.55 -1.93
N GLY A 221 -23.03 -1.74 -0.96
CA GLY A 221 -21.69 -1.75 -0.38
C GLY A 221 -20.64 -1.04 -1.23
N ARG A 222 -21.04 -0.39 -2.33
CA ARG A 222 -20.14 0.36 -3.21
C ARG A 222 -20.19 1.85 -2.91
N VAL A 223 -19.14 2.55 -3.31
CA VAL A 223 -19.07 4.01 -3.27
C VAL A 223 -19.27 4.54 -4.68
N TYR A 224 -20.08 5.58 -4.82
CA TYR A 224 -20.40 6.22 -6.09
C TYR A 224 -19.90 7.67 -6.13
N GLU A 225 -19.42 8.09 -7.29
CA GLU A 225 -19.22 9.49 -7.62
C GLU A 225 -20.39 9.99 -8.46
N ILE A 226 -21.01 11.07 -7.99
CA ILE A 226 -22.16 11.74 -8.58
C ILE A 226 -21.72 13.11 -9.05
N ARG A 227 -22.06 13.47 -10.29
CA ARG A 227 -21.83 14.80 -10.84
C ARG A 227 -23.11 15.37 -11.41
N ASP A 228 -23.54 16.49 -10.85
CA ASP A 228 -24.68 17.24 -11.34
C ASP A 228 -24.19 18.36 -12.27
N THR A 229 -24.68 18.34 -13.51
CA THR A 229 -24.33 19.32 -14.55
C THR A 229 -25.59 19.78 -15.27
N GLU A 230 -25.50 20.81 -16.09
CA GLU A 230 -26.63 21.25 -16.94
C GLU A 230 -27.12 20.16 -17.90
N MET A 231 -26.27 19.19 -18.26
CA MET A 231 -26.63 18.04 -19.11
C MET A 231 -27.43 16.96 -18.36
N GLY A 232 -27.39 16.99 -17.03
CA GLY A 232 -27.99 15.97 -16.16
C GLY A 232 -27.04 15.44 -15.10
N ARG A 233 -27.50 14.40 -14.41
CA ARG A 233 -26.81 13.71 -13.31
C ARG A 233 -26.05 12.51 -13.83
N PHE A 234 -24.74 12.50 -13.63
CA PHE A 234 -23.87 11.36 -13.92
C PHE A 234 -23.59 10.61 -12.62
N VAL A 235 -23.74 9.27 -12.63
CA VAL A 235 -23.47 8.41 -11.47
C VAL A 235 -22.58 7.26 -11.93
N THR A 236 -21.41 7.12 -11.30
CA THR A 236 -20.44 6.06 -11.60
C THR A 236 -19.85 5.52 -10.31
N THR A 237 -19.35 4.29 -10.31
CA THR A 237 -18.61 3.77 -9.15
C THR A 237 -17.31 4.57 -8.97
N ALA A 238 -16.97 4.88 -7.73
CA ALA A 238 -15.74 5.60 -7.40
C ALA A 238 -14.62 4.59 -7.07
N ALA A 239 -13.43 4.82 -7.63
CA ALA A 239 -12.20 4.09 -7.29
C ALA A 239 -11.07 5.09 -7.01
N GLY A 240 -10.19 4.77 -6.06
CA GLY A 240 -9.03 5.61 -5.73
C GLY A 240 -9.40 7.02 -5.25
N CYS A 241 -10.40 7.13 -4.37
CA CYS A 241 -10.82 8.43 -3.84
C CYS A 241 -9.90 8.86 -2.69
N ASP A 242 -8.98 9.78 -2.95
CA ASP A 242 -8.03 10.32 -1.95
C ASP A 242 -8.68 10.99 -0.73
N MET A 243 -9.98 11.31 -0.82
CA MET A 243 -10.75 11.88 0.28
C MET A 243 -11.21 10.82 1.29
N LEU A 244 -11.13 9.54 0.94
CA LEU A 244 -11.49 8.40 1.80
C LEU A 244 -10.23 7.72 2.33
N SER A 245 -10.31 7.19 3.54
CA SER A 245 -9.25 6.35 4.08
C SER A 245 -9.26 4.98 3.41
N GLU A 246 -8.09 4.40 3.19
CA GLU A 246 -7.96 3.01 2.77
C GLU A 246 -8.27 2.10 3.97
N VAL A 247 -9.29 1.25 3.82
CA VAL A 247 -9.64 0.22 4.82
C VAL A 247 -9.54 -1.12 4.14
N ARG A 248 -8.78 -2.04 4.74
CA ARG A 248 -8.64 -3.42 4.27
C ARG A 248 -9.41 -4.35 5.19
N ALA A 249 -10.14 -5.30 4.60
CA ALA A 249 -10.69 -6.40 5.36
C ALA A 249 -9.54 -7.24 5.93
N GLY A 250 -9.66 -7.63 7.19
CA GLY A 250 -8.62 -8.36 7.89
C GLY A 250 -8.86 -8.35 9.39
N PHE A 251 -7.91 -8.94 10.11
CA PHE A 251 -7.85 -8.91 11.56
C PHE A 251 -6.65 -8.06 11.98
N THR A 252 -6.83 -7.23 12.99
CA THR A 252 -5.70 -6.53 13.63
C THR A 252 -5.77 -6.86 15.11
N PRO A 253 -4.92 -7.79 15.58
CA PRO A 253 -5.01 -8.27 16.96
C PRO A 253 -4.73 -7.14 17.95
N ALA A 254 -5.65 -6.95 18.89
CA ALA A 254 -5.46 -6.06 20.04
C ALA A 254 -4.72 -6.76 21.20
N LEU A 255 -4.61 -8.08 21.14
CA LEU A 255 -3.98 -8.95 22.11
C LEU A 255 -2.68 -9.55 21.53
N PRO A 256 -1.72 -9.99 22.35
CA PRO A 256 -0.57 -10.72 21.86
C PRO A 256 -0.99 -12.02 21.14
N ARG A 257 -0.06 -12.61 20.39
CA ARG A 257 -0.26 -13.94 19.81
C ARG A 257 -0.39 -14.99 20.91
N ILE A 258 -1.09 -16.08 20.61
CA ILE A 258 -1.22 -17.23 21.50
C ILE A 258 0.17 -17.87 21.64
N PRO A 259 0.71 -18.00 22.87
CA PRO A 259 2.06 -18.48 23.09
C PRO A 259 2.29 -19.89 22.55
N LEU A 260 3.47 -20.13 21.97
CA LEU A 260 3.81 -21.42 21.35
C LEU A 260 3.59 -22.60 22.31
N LYS A 261 3.90 -22.42 23.59
CA LYS A 261 3.68 -23.43 24.63
C LYS A 261 2.20 -23.85 24.70
N LEU A 262 1.27 -22.89 24.67
CA LEU A 262 -0.16 -23.17 24.73
C LEU A 262 -0.63 -23.85 23.44
N THR A 263 -0.15 -23.36 22.28
CA THR A 263 -0.40 -23.99 20.97
C THR A 263 0.03 -25.46 20.96
N MET A 264 1.21 -25.78 21.49
CA MET A 264 1.69 -27.17 21.59
C MET A 264 0.86 -28.02 22.56
N GLN A 265 0.33 -27.44 23.65
CA GLN A 265 -0.59 -28.15 24.55
C GLN A 265 -1.91 -28.49 23.86
N VAL A 266 -2.45 -27.56 23.07
CA VAL A 266 -3.64 -27.77 22.23
C VAL A 266 -3.40 -28.92 21.24
N PHE A 267 -2.27 -28.91 20.53
CA PHE A 267 -1.96 -29.99 19.58
C PHE A 267 -1.76 -31.34 20.27
N ALA A 268 -1.12 -31.36 21.45
CA ALA A 268 -0.98 -32.59 22.23
C ALA A 268 -2.34 -33.15 22.67
N PHE A 269 -3.28 -32.29 23.06
CA PHE A 269 -4.65 -32.67 23.37
C PHE A 269 -5.35 -33.28 22.16
N PHE A 270 -5.34 -32.62 21.00
CA PHE A 270 -5.95 -33.16 19.79
C PHE A 270 -5.33 -34.49 19.33
N ARG A 271 -4.00 -34.64 19.39
CA ARG A 271 -3.33 -35.92 19.06
C ARG A 271 -3.74 -37.07 19.96
N HIS A 272 -4.11 -36.79 21.22
CA HIS A 272 -4.58 -37.81 22.13
C HIS A 272 -5.85 -38.51 21.62
N TYR A 273 -6.76 -37.77 20.98
CA TYR A 273 -8.02 -38.30 20.44
C TYR A 273 -7.90 -39.04 19.10
N ILE A 274 -6.68 -39.10 18.56
CA ILE A 274 -6.35 -39.88 17.36
C ILE A 274 -5.58 -41.14 17.73
N SER A 275 -4.70 -41.05 18.73
CA SER A 275 -3.73 -42.10 19.05
C SER A 275 -4.33 -43.39 19.63
N ASN A 276 -5.63 -43.41 19.94
CA ASN A 276 -6.34 -44.52 20.59
C ASN A 276 -7.47 -45.14 19.72
N ASP A 277 -7.36 -45.09 18.39
CA ASP A 277 -8.38 -45.56 17.42
C ASP A 277 -9.75 -44.87 17.54
N SER A 278 -9.84 -43.77 18.31
CA SER A 278 -11.09 -43.01 18.47
C SER A 278 -11.38 -42.09 17.29
N GLU A 279 -10.38 -41.79 16.44
CA GLU A 279 -10.42 -40.85 15.30
C GLU A 279 -11.41 -39.68 15.50
N SER A 280 -11.50 -39.16 16.72
CA SER A 280 -12.56 -38.23 17.09
C SER A 280 -12.08 -36.81 16.93
N GLU A 281 -13.01 -35.93 16.57
CA GLU A 281 -12.79 -34.50 16.72
C GLU A 281 -12.75 -34.11 18.21
N ALA A 282 -12.25 -32.91 18.47
CA ALA A 282 -12.30 -32.31 19.80
C ALA A 282 -12.26 -30.80 19.67
N LEU A 283 -12.92 -30.11 20.59
CA LEU A 283 -13.02 -28.65 20.67
C LEU A 283 -12.35 -28.12 21.94
N LEU A 284 -11.65 -27.00 21.80
CA LEU A 284 -11.20 -26.17 22.92
C LEU A 284 -11.70 -24.74 22.72
N ASN A 285 -12.02 -24.08 23.83
CA ASN A 285 -12.26 -22.64 23.86
C ASN A 285 -11.00 -21.96 24.41
N ILE A 286 -10.52 -20.92 23.72
CA ILE A 286 -9.41 -20.08 24.19
C ILE A 286 -9.97 -18.79 24.75
N TYR A 287 -9.59 -18.49 25.98
CA TYR A 287 -9.95 -17.28 26.70
C TYR A 287 -8.72 -16.40 26.95
N TRP A 288 -8.92 -15.10 26.98
CA TRP A 288 -7.96 -14.15 27.51
C TRP A 288 -8.37 -13.68 28.91
N ASP A 289 -7.53 -13.90 29.91
CA ASP A 289 -7.71 -13.36 31.27
C ASP A 289 -7.22 -11.91 31.32
N LYS A 290 -8.15 -10.95 31.48
CA LYS A 290 -7.80 -9.53 31.51
C LYS A 290 -7.00 -9.12 32.74
N GLU A 291 -7.13 -9.83 33.85
CA GLU A 291 -6.40 -9.50 35.08
C GLU A 291 -4.96 -10.01 35.05
N LYS A 292 -4.78 -11.24 34.59
CA LYS A 292 -3.45 -11.87 34.50
C LYS A 292 -2.72 -11.59 33.20
N GLN A 293 -3.44 -11.10 32.19
CA GLN A 293 -2.93 -10.86 30.83
C GLN A 293 -2.31 -12.13 30.23
N GLU A 294 -3.03 -13.24 30.31
CA GLU A 294 -2.60 -14.53 29.77
C GLU A 294 -3.74 -15.25 29.04
N PHE A 295 -3.37 -16.10 28.08
CA PHE A 295 -4.31 -17.00 27.42
C PHE A 295 -4.52 -18.28 28.23
N ILE A 296 -5.76 -18.75 28.25
CA ILE A 296 -6.19 -19.98 28.92
C ILE A 296 -6.94 -20.82 27.91
N ALA A 297 -6.56 -22.09 27.76
CA ALA A 297 -7.36 -23.08 27.04
C ALA A 297 -8.27 -23.83 28.01
N ASP A 298 -9.54 -24.01 27.61
CA ASP A 298 -10.51 -24.80 28.35
C ASP A 298 -11.13 -25.84 27.41
N ALA A 299 -11.21 -27.09 27.88
CA ALA A 299 -11.98 -28.12 27.20
C ALA A 299 -13.41 -28.10 27.77
N PRO A 300 -14.41 -27.61 27.03
CA PRO A 300 -15.79 -27.67 27.49
C PRO A 300 -16.26 -29.11 27.63
N GLU A 301 -17.33 -29.32 28.42
CA GLU A 301 -18.08 -30.58 28.37
C GLU A 301 -18.60 -30.76 26.94
N GLN A 302 -18.24 -31.88 26.30
CA GLN A 302 -18.51 -32.10 24.90
C GLN A 302 -18.71 -33.59 24.59
N VAL A 303 -19.55 -33.88 23.60
CA VAL A 303 -19.70 -35.19 22.99
C VAL A 303 -19.12 -35.11 21.59
N VAL A 304 -18.24 -36.05 21.25
CA VAL A 304 -17.46 -36.01 20.01
C VAL A 304 -17.70 -37.25 19.17
N THR A 305 -17.68 -37.07 17.86
CA THR A 305 -17.66 -38.14 16.87
C THR A 305 -16.47 -37.93 15.93
N GLU A 306 -16.35 -38.74 14.88
CA GLU A 306 -15.31 -38.58 13.86
C GLU A 306 -15.45 -37.27 13.05
N VAL A 307 -16.65 -36.70 12.99
CA VAL A 307 -16.99 -35.58 12.09
C VAL A 307 -17.81 -34.47 12.76
N SER A 308 -17.98 -34.53 14.09
CA SER A 308 -18.74 -33.52 14.81
C SER A 308 -18.34 -33.40 16.28
N VAL A 309 -18.50 -32.19 16.81
CA VAL A 309 -18.37 -31.90 18.23
C VAL A 309 -19.60 -31.13 18.71
N GLU A 310 -20.30 -31.69 19.70
CA GLU A 310 -21.38 -31.02 20.41
C GLU A 310 -20.87 -30.60 21.80
N GLY A 311 -20.54 -29.31 21.95
CA GLY A 311 -19.98 -28.75 23.18
C GLY A 311 -20.94 -27.81 23.93
N ARG A 312 -20.85 -27.80 25.26
CA ARG A 312 -21.49 -26.80 26.12
C ARG A 312 -20.45 -25.81 26.64
N ILE A 313 -20.62 -24.52 26.30
CA ILE A 313 -19.68 -23.49 26.75
C ILE A 313 -19.64 -23.44 28.29
N SER A 314 -18.43 -23.43 28.83
CA SER A 314 -18.16 -23.42 30.26
C SER A 314 -18.66 -22.15 30.94
N GLU A 315 -19.50 -22.29 31.97
CA GLU A 315 -19.98 -21.15 32.79
C GLU A 315 -18.84 -20.45 33.54
N LYS A 316 -17.71 -21.14 33.75
CA LYS A 316 -16.55 -20.66 34.50
C LYS A 316 -15.97 -19.35 33.97
N TYR A 317 -16.07 -19.12 32.65
CA TYR A 317 -15.48 -17.94 31.99
C TYR A 317 -16.54 -16.96 31.48
N MET A 318 -17.80 -17.07 31.93
CA MET A 318 -18.91 -16.21 31.51
C MET A 318 -18.95 -14.84 32.21
N CYS A 319 -17.94 -14.51 33.02
CA CYS A 319 -17.86 -13.21 33.70
C CYS A 319 -17.03 -12.20 32.92
N ASP A 320 -17.21 -10.92 33.23
CA ASP A 320 -16.51 -9.81 32.59
C ASP A 320 -14.98 -9.87 32.70
N ARG A 321 -14.39 -10.78 33.46
CA ARG A 321 -12.92 -10.94 33.54
C ARG A 321 -12.32 -11.51 32.26
N TYR A 322 -13.04 -12.37 31.55
CA TYR A 322 -12.51 -13.14 30.43
C TYR A 322 -13.05 -12.64 29.10
N ILE A 323 -12.21 -12.73 28.06
CA ILE A 323 -12.65 -12.56 26.67
C ILE A 323 -12.65 -13.95 26.05
N HIS A 324 -13.79 -14.40 25.54
CA HIS A 324 -13.86 -15.60 24.69
C HIS A 324 -13.21 -15.25 23.35
N TYR A 325 -11.94 -15.62 23.20
CA TYR A 325 -11.09 -15.14 22.11
C TYR A 325 -11.23 -15.98 20.85
N MET A 326 -11.23 -17.31 21.01
CA MET A 326 -11.23 -18.23 19.88
C MET A 326 -11.90 -19.56 20.24
N ASP A 327 -12.58 -20.14 19.26
CA ASP A 327 -12.95 -21.55 19.25
C ASP A 327 -12.00 -22.30 18.32
N ILE A 328 -11.48 -23.44 18.78
CA ILE A 328 -10.54 -24.25 18.00
C ILE A 328 -10.89 -25.72 18.09
N HIS A 329 -11.10 -26.37 16.94
CA HIS A 329 -11.37 -27.81 16.87
C HIS A 329 -10.44 -28.54 15.90
N SER A 330 -10.40 -29.86 16.05
CA SER A 330 -9.56 -30.73 15.23
C SER A 330 -10.35 -31.57 14.25
N HIS A 331 -9.95 -31.55 12.99
CA HIS A 331 -10.37 -32.50 11.95
C HIS A 331 -9.44 -33.71 11.92
N ASN A 332 -9.14 -34.30 13.08
CA ASN A 332 -8.37 -35.55 13.23
C ASN A 332 -7.25 -35.77 12.17
N ARG A 333 -7.45 -36.68 11.20
CA ARG A 333 -6.51 -36.99 10.10
C ARG A 333 -6.86 -36.25 8.80
N MET A 334 -8.05 -35.65 8.73
CA MET A 334 -8.53 -34.91 7.58
C MET A 334 -7.81 -33.57 7.43
N ASP A 335 -7.97 -32.95 6.27
CA ASP A 335 -7.44 -31.62 5.98
C ASP A 335 -8.15 -30.54 6.82
N ALA A 336 -7.48 -29.42 7.07
CA ALA A 336 -8.07 -28.28 7.78
C ALA A 336 -8.96 -27.46 6.83
N PHE A 337 -10.28 -27.52 7.02
CA PHE A 337 -11.25 -26.72 6.28
C PHE A 337 -12.45 -26.36 7.18
N PHE A 338 -13.22 -25.35 6.79
CA PHE A 338 -14.49 -25.03 7.46
C PHE A 338 -15.66 -25.63 6.68
N SER A 339 -16.53 -26.36 7.37
CA SER A 339 -17.73 -26.98 6.84
C SER A 339 -18.93 -26.02 6.87
N THR A 340 -20.04 -26.44 6.25
CA THR A 340 -21.31 -25.71 6.31
C THR A 340 -21.92 -25.69 7.72
N ILE A 341 -21.63 -26.70 8.54
CA ILE A 341 -22.05 -26.75 9.94
C ILE A 341 -21.26 -25.72 10.74
N ASP A 342 -19.95 -25.63 10.52
CA ASP A 342 -19.10 -24.60 11.14
C ASP A 342 -19.60 -23.20 10.77
N ASP A 343 -19.95 -22.94 9.50
CA ASP A 343 -20.52 -21.66 9.08
C ASP A 343 -21.81 -21.27 9.82
N HIS A 344 -22.64 -22.28 10.15
CA HIS A 344 -23.89 -22.08 10.86
C HIS A 344 -23.66 -21.77 12.34
N ASP A 345 -22.71 -22.46 12.98
CA ASP A 345 -22.49 -22.40 14.42
C ASP A 345 -21.55 -21.24 14.82
N GLU A 346 -20.57 -20.91 13.98
CA GLU A 346 -19.48 -19.95 14.25
C GLU A 346 -19.83 -18.47 13.96
N ARG A 347 -21.08 -18.07 14.25
CA ARG A 347 -21.58 -16.73 13.86
C ARG A 347 -21.17 -15.59 14.78
N ALA A 348 -20.76 -15.90 16.01
CA ALA A 348 -20.36 -14.88 16.97
C ALA A 348 -19.05 -14.20 16.54
N THR A 349 -18.89 -12.90 16.83
CA THR A 349 -17.67 -12.16 16.48
C THR A 349 -16.48 -12.62 17.32
N ARG A 350 -15.64 -13.48 16.74
CA ARG A 350 -14.43 -14.05 17.34
C ARG A 350 -13.57 -14.72 16.26
N LEU A 351 -12.46 -15.30 16.70
CA LEU A 351 -11.61 -16.17 15.87
C LEU A 351 -12.11 -17.60 15.91
N TYR A 352 -11.96 -18.31 14.80
CA TYR A 352 -12.21 -19.74 14.70
C TYR A 352 -11.04 -20.40 14.00
N THR A 353 -10.60 -21.56 14.51
CA THR A 353 -9.48 -22.30 13.95
C THR A 353 -9.80 -23.78 13.83
N VAL A 354 -9.50 -24.33 12.66
CA VAL A 354 -9.52 -25.78 12.43
C VAL A 354 -8.10 -26.28 12.34
N VAL A 355 -7.82 -27.38 13.03
CA VAL A 355 -6.53 -28.07 12.97
C VAL A 355 -6.71 -29.45 12.36
N GLY A 356 -6.12 -29.68 11.19
CA GLY A 356 -6.17 -30.93 10.45
C GLY A 356 -4.81 -31.64 10.39
N ARG A 357 -4.79 -32.83 9.80
CA ARG A 357 -3.59 -33.68 9.61
C ARG A 357 -2.78 -33.86 10.89
N MET A 358 -3.45 -34.13 12.00
CA MET A 358 -2.81 -34.24 13.30
C MET A 358 -1.93 -35.49 13.45
N ASP A 359 -2.04 -36.45 12.52
CA ASP A 359 -1.13 -37.58 12.34
C ASP A 359 0.21 -37.20 11.67
N SER A 360 0.31 -35.98 11.11
CA SER A 360 1.55 -35.38 10.64
C SER A 360 2.37 -34.74 11.79
N PRO A 361 3.71 -34.72 11.69
CA PRO A 361 4.57 -33.96 12.62
C PRO A 361 4.20 -32.47 12.68
N VAL A 362 3.83 -31.88 11.53
CA VAL A 362 3.35 -30.50 11.40
C VAL A 362 1.88 -30.55 10.98
N PRO A 363 0.94 -30.13 11.85
CA PRO A 363 -0.47 -30.13 11.50
C PRO A 363 -0.81 -29.00 10.52
N GLU A 364 -1.91 -29.15 9.82
CA GLU A 364 -2.49 -28.06 9.04
C GLU A 364 -3.35 -27.18 9.93
N ILE A 365 -3.21 -25.87 9.81
CA ILE A 365 -3.94 -24.90 10.62
C ILE A 365 -4.64 -23.95 9.66
N ARG A 366 -5.96 -23.80 9.82
CA ARG A 366 -6.74 -22.81 9.10
C ARG A 366 -7.45 -21.93 10.11
N THR A 367 -7.29 -20.62 9.98
CA THR A 367 -7.88 -19.64 10.90
C THR A 367 -8.74 -18.65 10.14
N ARG A 368 -9.89 -18.29 10.70
CA ARG A 368 -10.77 -17.25 10.17
C ARG A 368 -11.27 -16.34 11.27
N ILE A 369 -11.66 -15.13 10.89
CA ILE A 369 -12.52 -14.28 11.71
C ILE A 369 -13.98 -14.48 11.31
N SER A 370 -14.88 -14.38 12.28
CA SER A 370 -16.28 -14.05 12.03
C SER A 370 -16.50 -12.60 12.47
N ASN A 371 -17.02 -11.76 11.58
CA ASN A 371 -17.45 -10.41 11.89
C ASN A 371 -18.97 -10.33 11.76
N GLY A 372 -19.68 -10.67 12.84
CA GLY A 372 -21.15 -10.76 12.85
C GLY A 372 -21.70 -11.79 11.86
N GLY A 373 -21.03 -12.94 11.72
CA GLY A 373 -21.41 -14.01 10.79
C GLY A 373 -20.89 -13.82 9.36
N LYS A 374 -20.02 -12.84 9.11
CA LYS A 374 -19.26 -12.72 7.85
C LYS A 374 -17.86 -13.25 8.07
N PHE A 375 -17.48 -14.28 7.31
CA PHE A 375 -16.20 -14.96 7.47
C PHE A 375 -15.11 -14.36 6.58
N LEU A 376 -13.89 -14.37 7.10
CA LEU A 376 -12.68 -14.05 6.35
C LEU A 376 -11.53 -14.93 6.86
N ASP A 377 -10.93 -15.72 5.97
CA ASP A 377 -9.72 -16.48 6.26
C ASP A 377 -8.54 -15.51 6.50
N ILE A 378 -7.74 -15.80 7.51
CA ILE A 378 -6.54 -15.05 7.88
C ILE A 378 -5.35 -16.01 8.05
N ASP A 379 -4.14 -15.47 8.02
CA ASP A 379 -2.94 -16.27 8.27
C ASP A 379 -2.89 -16.70 9.75
N PRO A 380 -2.79 -18.01 10.08
CA PRO A 380 -2.61 -18.47 11.45
C PRO A 380 -1.44 -17.80 12.18
N ALA A 381 -0.38 -17.39 11.47
CA ALA A 381 0.76 -16.68 12.06
C ALA A 381 0.39 -15.29 12.60
N GLU A 382 -0.76 -14.72 12.23
CA GLU A 382 -1.28 -13.48 12.84
C GLU A 382 -1.79 -13.72 14.27
N VAL A 383 -2.20 -14.95 14.60
CA VAL A 383 -2.88 -15.31 15.84
C VAL A 383 -1.98 -16.15 16.76
N PHE A 384 -1.20 -17.08 16.20
CA PHE A 384 -0.36 -18.01 16.96
C PHE A 384 1.11 -17.64 16.87
N GLU A 385 1.84 -17.82 17.96
CA GLU A 385 3.28 -17.99 17.88
C GLU A 385 3.57 -19.38 17.31
N LEU A 386 4.02 -19.43 16.06
CA LEU A 386 4.47 -20.63 15.39
C LEU A 386 5.97 -20.80 15.58
N MET A 387 6.49 -22.02 15.35
CA MET A 387 7.92 -22.30 15.47
C MET A 387 8.71 -21.53 14.41
N GLU A 388 9.26 -20.37 14.78
CA GLU A 388 10.24 -19.61 14.03
C GLU A 388 11.54 -19.58 14.83
N GLU A 389 12.29 -20.69 14.81
CA GLU A 389 13.64 -20.70 15.39
C GLU A 389 14.61 -20.15 14.35
N PRO A 390 15.23 -18.98 14.58
CA PRO A 390 16.27 -18.49 13.68
C PRO A 390 17.46 -19.46 13.72
N TYR A 391 18.09 -19.69 12.58
CA TYR A 391 19.37 -20.38 12.51
C TYR A 391 20.51 -19.35 12.55
N PRO A 392 21.73 -19.73 12.99
CA PRO A 392 22.86 -18.80 13.01
C PRO A 392 23.16 -18.23 11.63
N ASP A 393 23.28 -16.89 11.52
CA ASP A 393 23.56 -16.20 10.26
C ASP A 393 24.83 -16.71 9.56
N GLU A 394 25.84 -17.11 10.34
CA GLU A 394 27.11 -17.67 9.84
C GLU A 394 26.90 -18.92 8.95
N TRP A 395 25.77 -19.61 9.09
CA TRP A 395 25.44 -20.77 8.25
C TRP A 395 25.14 -20.35 6.82
N GLU A 396 24.57 -19.17 6.57
CA GLU A 396 24.36 -18.65 5.21
C GLU A 396 25.69 -18.37 4.52
N GLU A 397 26.67 -17.84 5.26
CA GLU A 397 28.00 -17.55 4.73
C GLU A 397 28.72 -18.82 4.24
N HIS A 398 28.38 -19.99 4.80
CA HIS A 398 28.94 -21.28 4.42
C HIS A 398 28.23 -21.96 3.24
N VAL A 399 27.16 -21.37 2.69
CA VAL A 399 26.33 -21.99 1.65
C VAL A 399 26.46 -21.23 0.33
N GLU A 400 27.12 -21.83 -0.66
CA GLU A 400 27.12 -21.34 -2.04
C GLU A 400 25.94 -21.95 -2.83
N VAL A 401 24.88 -21.15 -3.06
CA VAL A 401 23.75 -21.59 -3.88
C VAL A 401 24.09 -21.49 -5.37
N LYS A 402 24.52 -22.61 -5.97
CA LYS A 402 24.69 -22.70 -7.43
C LYS A 402 23.33 -22.69 -8.12
N LYS A 403 22.93 -21.54 -8.67
CA LYS A 403 21.74 -21.41 -9.54
C LYS A 403 21.94 -22.25 -10.80
N TYR A 404 21.37 -23.46 -10.82
CA TYR A 404 21.29 -24.26 -12.04
C TYR A 404 20.34 -23.54 -13.01
N HIS A 405 20.89 -22.85 -14.00
CA HIS A 405 20.09 -22.43 -15.14
C HIS A 405 19.61 -23.72 -15.82
N LYS A 406 18.31 -24.00 -15.70
CA LYS A 406 17.62 -25.04 -16.47
C LYS A 406 17.78 -24.64 -17.95
N LYS A 407 18.89 -25.05 -18.58
CA LYS A 407 19.01 -25.05 -20.04
C LYS A 407 17.93 -26.00 -20.51
N MET A 408 16.82 -25.45 -20.99
CA MET A 408 15.80 -26.16 -21.75
C MET A 408 16.51 -27.05 -22.76
N ILE A 409 16.49 -28.37 -22.54
CA ILE A 409 16.94 -29.36 -23.52
C ILE A 409 15.88 -29.39 -24.62
N HIS A 410 15.85 -28.38 -25.47
CA HIS A 410 15.05 -28.37 -26.70
C HIS A 410 15.91 -28.67 -27.94
N LYS A 411 16.89 -29.58 -27.80
CA LYS A 411 17.74 -29.99 -28.91
C LYS A 411 17.97 -31.50 -29.03
N ALA A 412 16.95 -32.30 -28.71
CA ALA A 412 16.86 -33.71 -29.12
C ALA A 412 15.64 -34.01 -30.02
N ALA A 413 14.62 -33.15 -30.10
CA ALA A 413 13.47 -33.37 -30.98
C ALA A 413 13.69 -32.93 -32.46
N SER A 414 14.70 -32.11 -32.75
CA SER A 414 14.95 -31.60 -34.12
C SER A 414 15.69 -32.61 -35.04
N LYS A 415 16.40 -33.60 -34.48
CA LYS A 415 17.06 -34.65 -35.28
C LYS A 415 16.18 -35.86 -35.59
N CYS A 416 15.10 -36.11 -34.83
CA CYS A 416 14.16 -37.19 -35.14
C CYS A 416 13.14 -36.80 -36.22
N GLY A 417 12.75 -35.51 -36.31
CA GLY A 417 11.84 -35.01 -37.36
C GLY A 417 12.43 -34.95 -38.78
N LYS A 418 13.76 -34.93 -38.92
CA LYS A 418 14.43 -34.91 -40.23
C LYS A 418 14.70 -36.31 -40.82
N LEU A 419 14.66 -37.37 -40.01
CA LEU A 419 14.67 -38.75 -40.55
C LEU A 419 13.27 -39.22 -40.96
N GLY A 420 12.20 -38.79 -40.27
CA GLY A 420 10.81 -39.16 -40.61
C GLY A 420 10.32 -38.59 -41.95
N LYS A 421 10.70 -37.35 -42.31
CA LYS A 421 10.33 -36.74 -43.61
C LYS A 421 11.11 -37.30 -44.80
N LYS A 422 12.28 -37.91 -44.59
CA LYS A 422 13.05 -38.57 -45.66
C LYS A 422 12.57 -40.01 -45.93
N LEU A 423 11.95 -40.67 -44.96
CA LEU A 423 11.33 -41.99 -45.16
C LEU A 423 9.94 -41.90 -45.83
N ARG A 424 9.12 -40.91 -45.50
CA ARG A 424 7.78 -40.73 -46.12
C ARG A 424 7.81 -40.27 -47.59
N LYS A 425 8.94 -39.77 -48.10
CA LYS A 425 9.09 -39.44 -49.52
C LYS A 425 9.64 -40.60 -50.37
N LYS A 426 10.02 -41.71 -49.75
CA LYS A 426 10.59 -42.90 -50.42
C LYS A 426 9.63 -44.09 -50.49
N VAL A 427 8.50 -44.03 -49.79
CA VAL A 427 7.40 -45.00 -49.89
C VAL A 427 6.16 -44.18 -50.21
N GLY A 428 5.82 -44.08 -51.49
CA GLY A 428 4.66 -43.33 -51.94
C GLY A 428 3.37 -43.97 -51.43
N ILE A 429 2.76 -43.35 -50.43
CA ILE A 429 1.37 -43.58 -50.03
C ILE A 429 0.80 -42.20 -49.75
N LEU A 430 -0.30 -41.89 -50.45
CA LEU A 430 -1.10 -40.67 -50.38
C LEU A 430 -1.49 -40.32 -48.94
#